data_AF-A0A8D8FJW9-F1
#
_entry.id   AF-A0A8D8FJW9-F1
#
_cell.length_a   1.000
_cell.length_b   1.000
_cell.length_c   1.000
_cell.angle_alpha   90.00
_cell.angle_beta   90.00
_cell.angle_gamma   90.00
#
_symmetry.space_group_name_H-M   'P 1'
#
loop_
_entity.id
_entity.type
_entity.pdbx_description
1 polymer ?
#
loop_
_entity_poly.entity_id
_entity_poly.type
_entity_poly.pdbx_seq_one_letter_code
_entity_poly.pdbx_strand_id
1 'polypeptide(L)'
;IVRGPWFESFQIDAAQSTLIVGKIFSGGDRCFVSLLSDASAGEACGSADFRLYSPDTQILSLTADASRELAAVQAEQTLDMDLISLVETVFKSLACFNASWLLPNYEHICCTSKHPGVDVGAAEEAFECIRKIEHDTLKQLIWEAISTELLSSLVASPADVETLRVYLTLPMYHEFINAKNYAKLHSPFSQAVQSLQKIPLKIVTQWWSNQTKEYFERL
;
A
#
# COMPACT_ATOMS: atom_id res chain seq x y z
N ILE A 1 -11.96 22.12 -21.89
CA ILE A 1 -11.16 21.99 -23.14
C ILE A 1 -10.31 23.24 -23.26
N VAL A 2 -9.01 23.15 -22.94
CA VAL A 2 -8.10 24.30 -23.06
C VAL A 2 -7.70 24.42 -24.54
N ARG A 3 -8.20 25.45 -25.21
CA ARG A 3 -7.77 25.79 -26.58
C ARG A 3 -6.73 26.89 -26.48
N GLY A 4 -5.45 26.54 -26.65
CA GLY A 4 -4.33 27.48 -26.70
C GLY A 4 -3.65 27.52 -28.08
N PRO A 5 -2.85 28.55 -28.38
CA PRO A 5 -2.21 28.75 -29.68
C PRO A 5 -0.90 27.98 -29.73
N TRP A 6 -0.94 26.68 -30.04
CA TRP A 6 0.24 25.80 -29.98
C TRP A 6 0.74 25.32 -31.35
N PHE A 7 0.36 25.99 -32.44
CA PHE A 7 0.80 25.63 -33.78
C PHE A 7 1.22 26.87 -34.55
N GLU A 8 2.53 27.14 -34.61
CA GLU A 8 3.09 27.85 -35.76
C GLU A 8 3.78 26.81 -36.65
N SER A 9 3.29 26.72 -37.89
CA SER A 9 3.86 25.98 -39.03
C SER A 9 3.81 24.45 -39.00
N PHE A 10 2.59 23.89 -39.06
CA PHE A 10 2.33 22.72 -39.90
C PHE A 10 1.09 22.99 -40.76
N GLN A 11 1.24 22.93 -42.09
CA GLN A 11 0.10 22.84 -42.99
C GLN A 11 -0.50 21.44 -42.83
N ILE A 12 -1.44 21.31 -41.90
CA ILE A 12 -2.28 20.12 -41.79
C ILE A 12 -3.40 20.34 -42.79
N ASP A 13 -3.41 19.54 -43.85
CA ASP A 13 -4.47 19.53 -44.85
C ASP A 13 -5.80 19.34 -44.12
N ALA A 14 -6.69 20.32 -44.23
CA ALA A 14 -7.92 20.42 -43.42
C ALA A 14 -9.02 19.42 -43.84
N ALA A 15 -8.60 18.27 -44.39
CA ALA A 15 -9.45 17.16 -44.75
C ALA A 15 -9.11 15.95 -43.86
N GLN A 16 -9.99 15.68 -42.88
CA GLN A 16 -10.22 14.35 -42.27
C GLN A 16 -9.29 13.80 -41.18
N SER A 17 -8.80 14.61 -40.22
CA SER A 17 -8.50 14.05 -38.90
C SER A 17 -8.61 15.08 -37.78
N THR A 18 -9.48 14.83 -36.80
CA THR A 18 -9.43 15.59 -35.55
C THR A 18 -8.24 15.06 -34.74
N LEU A 19 -7.36 15.96 -34.28
CA LEU A 19 -6.22 15.61 -33.44
C LEU A 19 -6.57 15.87 -31.98
N ILE A 20 -6.35 14.89 -31.12
CA ILE A 20 -6.58 14.95 -29.68
C ILE A 20 -5.22 14.98 -28.96
N VAL A 21 -5.08 15.81 -27.93
CA VAL A 21 -3.89 15.80 -27.07
C VAL A 21 -3.90 14.52 -26.24
N GLY A 22 -2.97 13.61 -26.51
CA GLY A 22 -2.79 12.36 -25.78
C GLY A 22 -2.07 12.57 -24.45
N LYS A 23 -0.81 13.01 -24.47
CA LYS A 23 0.03 13.22 -23.27
C LYS A 23 0.88 14.48 -23.42
N ILE A 24 1.06 15.21 -22.33
CA ILE A 24 2.01 16.32 -22.25
C ILE A 24 3.19 15.85 -21.39
N PHE A 25 4.39 15.95 -21.94
CA PHE A 25 5.65 15.69 -21.24
C PHE A 25 6.36 17.02 -21.05
N SER A 26 6.63 17.40 -19.80
CA SER A 26 7.31 18.64 -19.45
C SER A 26 8.48 18.35 -18.50
N GLY A 27 9.69 18.82 -18.85
CA GLY A 27 10.87 18.71 -17.98
C GLY A 27 12.13 19.28 -18.62
N GLY A 28 13.02 19.88 -17.82
CA GLY A 28 14.27 20.47 -18.31
C GLY A 28 14.05 21.65 -19.27
N ASP A 29 14.73 21.63 -20.42
CA ASP A 29 14.67 22.67 -21.46
C ASP A 29 13.62 22.38 -22.56
N ARG A 30 12.90 21.25 -22.49
CA ARG A 30 11.98 20.82 -23.56
C ARG A 30 10.63 20.37 -23.02
N CYS A 31 9.59 20.63 -23.81
CA CYS A 31 8.25 20.09 -23.61
C CYS A 31 7.81 19.42 -24.91
N PHE A 32 7.19 18.25 -24.80
CA PHE A 32 6.68 17.48 -25.94
C PHE A 32 5.22 17.14 -25.71
N VAL A 33 4.44 17.10 -26.79
CA VAL A 33 3.03 16.70 -26.75
C VAL A 33 2.83 15.52 -27.69
N SER A 34 2.22 14.45 -27.20
CA SER A 34 1.74 13.35 -28.02
C SER A 34 0.35 13.68 -28.53
N LEU A 35 0.14 13.55 -29.84
CA LEU A 35 -1.14 13.78 -30.50
C LEU A 35 -1.71 12.44 -30.99
N LEU A 36 -3.01 12.26 -30.84
CA LEU A 36 -3.76 11.08 -31.28
C LEU A 36 -4.67 11.48 -32.44
N SER A 37 -4.81 10.59 -33.43
CA SER A 37 -5.72 10.78 -34.57
C SER A 37 -7.05 10.07 -34.32
N ASP A 38 -8.16 10.73 -34.62
CA ASP A 38 -9.54 10.23 -34.47
C ASP A 38 -9.75 8.81 -35.06
N ALA A 39 -9.09 8.49 -36.18
CA ALA A 39 -9.20 7.18 -36.84
C ALA A 39 -8.59 6.00 -36.04
N SER A 40 -7.76 6.30 -35.04
CA SER A 40 -7.17 5.32 -34.11
C SER A 40 -7.90 5.27 -32.76
N ALA A 41 -8.95 6.08 -32.57
CA ALA A 41 -9.72 6.19 -31.34
C ALA A 41 -10.79 5.09 -31.21
N GLY A 42 -10.40 3.84 -31.47
CA GLY A 42 -11.19 2.68 -31.05
C GLY A 42 -11.25 2.63 -29.53
N GLU A 43 -12.42 2.96 -28.98
CA GLU A 43 -12.98 2.73 -27.63
C GLU A 43 -12.16 3.06 -26.35
N ALA A 44 -10.85 3.34 -26.40
CA ALA A 44 -10.03 3.53 -25.19
C ALA A 44 -8.97 4.64 -25.25
N CYS A 45 -8.81 5.37 -26.34
CA CYS A 45 -7.68 6.31 -26.50
C CYS A 45 -8.10 7.79 -26.35
N GLY A 46 -8.50 8.16 -25.13
CA GLY A 46 -8.69 9.56 -24.74
C GLY A 46 -7.39 10.25 -24.33
N SER A 47 -7.46 11.54 -24.00
CA SER A 47 -6.36 12.25 -23.33
C SER A 47 -6.00 11.53 -22.03
N ALA A 48 -4.71 11.36 -21.75
CA ALA A 48 -4.25 10.67 -20.55
C ALA A 48 -4.67 11.45 -19.30
N ASP A 49 -5.50 10.81 -18.48
CA ASP A 49 -5.89 11.34 -17.18
C ASP A 49 -4.97 10.78 -16.10
N PHE A 50 -3.93 11.53 -15.75
CA PHE A 50 -2.95 11.15 -14.72
C PHE A 50 -3.52 11.18 -13.28
N ARG A 51 -4.81 11.50 -13.10
CA ARG A 51 -5.51 11.29 -11.82
C ARG A 51 -5.94 9.83 -11.66
N LEU A 52 -6.09 9.11 -12.77
CA LEU A 52 -6.41 7.69 -12.80
C LEU A 52 -5.13 6.93 -13.11
N TYR A 53 -4.54 6.36 -12.06
CA TYR A 53 -3.36 5.55 -12.22
C TYR A 53 -3.72 4.14 -12.65
N SER A 54 -2.87 3.54 -13.48
CA SER A 54 -3.00 2.14 -13.83
C SER A 54 -2.65 1.27 -12.62
N PRO A 55 -3.44 0.22 -12.30
CA PRO A 55 -3.22 -0.58 -11.08
C PRO A 55 -1.82 -1.18 -10.95
N ASP A 56 -1.20 -1.56 -12.06
CA ASP A 56 0.16 -2.09 -12.17
C ASP A 56 1.26 -1.07 -11.81
N THR A 57 0.92 0.22 -11.77
CA THR A 57 1.85 1.30 -11.38
C THR A 57 1.73 1.69 -9.91
N GLN A 58 0.76 1.12 -9.18
CA GLN A 58 0.47 1.49 -7.80
C GLN A 58 1.25 0.65 -6.81
N ILE A 59 1.35 1.15 -5.58
CA ILE A 59 1.93 0.39 -4.48
C ILE A 59 1.08 -0.86 -4.27
N LEU A 60 1.74 -2.02 -4.28
CA LEU A 60 1.10 -3.29 -4.02
C LEU A 60 0.52 -3.28 -2.60
N SER A 61 -0.72 -3.71 -2.45
CA SER A 61 -1.46 -3.67 -1.19
C SER A 61 -2.23 -4.97 -1.00
N LEU A 62 -2.38 -5.40 0.25
CA LEU A 62 -3.23 -6.52 0.60
C LEU A 62 -4.68 -6.07 0.65
N THR A 63 -5.41 -6.34 -0.42
CA THR A 63 -6.84 -6.02 -0.50
C THR A 63 -7.68 -6.98 0.35
N ALA A 64 -8.93 -6.60 0.60
CA ALA A 64 -9.88 -7.48 1.28
C ALA A 64 -10.12 -8.80 0.51
N ASP A 65 -10.18 -8.73 -0.83
CA ASP A 65 -10.33 -9.91 -1.67
C ASP A 65 -9.10 -10.81 -1.61
N ALA A 66 -7.89 -10.25 -1.71
CA ALA A 66 -6.65 -11.01 -1.58
C ALA A 66 -6.52 -11.66 -0.19
N SER A 67 -6.95 -10.97 0.87
CA SER A 67 -6.96 -11.53 2.23
C SER A 67 -7.88 -12.75 2.32
N ARG A 68 -9.09 -12.66 1.73
CA ARG A 68 -10.04 -13.78 1.68
C ARG A 68 -9.55 -14.93 0.81
N GLU A 69 -8.90 -14.63 -0.30
CA GLU A 69 -8.28 -15.63 -1.17
C GLU A 69 -7.20 -16.41 -0.42
N LEU A 70 -6.30 -15.71 0.29
CA LEU A 70 -5.28 -16.35 1.13
C LEU A 70 -5.88 -17.29 2.17
N ALA A 71 -6.96 -16.87 2.83
CA ALA A 71 -7.65 -17.69 3.83
C ALA A 71 -8.38 -18.90 3.23
N ALA A 72 -8.73 -18.85 1.94
CA ALA A 72 -9.41 -19.93 1.24
C ALA A 72 -8.46 -20.98 0.63
N VAL A 73 -7.15 -20.71 0.60
CA VAL A 73 -6.14 -21.66 0.11
C VAL A 73 -6.12 -22.90 1.00
N GLN A 74 -6.32 -24.07 0.39
CA GLN A 74 -6.28 -25.35 1.10
C GLN A 74 -4.84 -25.74 1.46
N ALA A 75 -4.67 -26.54 2.52
CA ALA A 75 -3.35 -26.89 3.04
C ALA A 75 -2.43 -27.59 2.02
N GLU A 76 -2.97 -28.43 1.14
CA GLU A 76 -2.23 -29.18 0.12
C GLU A 76 -2.28 -28.55 -1.29
N GLN A 77 -2.89 -27.38 -1.44
CA GLN A 77 -3.05 -26.73 -2.74
C GLN A 77 -1.71 -26.24 -3.27
N THR A 78 -1.44 -26.45 -4.56
CA THR A 78 -0.30 -25.82 -5.22
C THR A 78 -0.51 -24.31 -5.31
N LEU A 79 0.44 -23.54 -4.76
CA LEU A 79 0.39 -22.08 -4.76
C LEU A 79 0.73 -21.50 -6.14
N ASP A 80 -0.01 -20.47 -6.50
CA ASP A 80 0.35 -19.60 -7.63
C ASP A 80 1.57 -18.73 -7.26
N MET A 81 2.47 -18.53 -8.21
CA MET A 81 3.63 -17.67 -8.04
C MET A 81 3.23 -16.22 -7.78
N ASP A 82 2.13 -15.76 -8.37
CA ASP A 82 1.63 -14.40 -8.15
C ASP A 82 1.18 -14.21 -6.69
N LEU A 83 0.53 -15.22 -6.11
CA LEU A 83 0.11 -15.19 -4.70
C LEU A 83 1.29 -15.21 -3.74
N ILE A 84 2.31 -16.03 -4.04
CA ILE A 84 3.57 -16.04 -3.28
C ILE A 84 4.23 -14.66 -3.34
N SER A 85 4.38 -14.11 -4.54
CA SER A 85 4.99 -12.79 -4.77
C SER A 85 4.25 -11.67 -4.06
N LEU A 86 2.90 -11.71 -4.07
CA LEU A 86 2.05 -10.79 -3.34
C LEU A 86 2.36 -10.82 -1.84
N VAL A 87 2.32 -12.00 -1.24
CA VAL A 87 2.54 -12.20 0.21
C VAL A 87 3.94 -11.73 0.59
N GLU A 88 4.97 -12.20 -0.11
CA GLU A 88 6.34 -11.80 0.20
C GLU A 88 6.51 -10.27 0.09
N THR A 89 6.05 -9.67 -1.00
CA THR A 89 6.24 -8.23 -1.25
C THR A 89 5.50 -7.39 -0.22
N VAL A 90 4.23 -7.71 0.07
CA VAL A 90 3.41 -6.96 1.04
C VAL A 90 4.04 -7.01 2.43
N PHE A 91 4.41 -8.19 2.93
CA PHE A 91 4.86 -8.33 4.31
C PHE A 91 6.33 -7.94 4.51
N LYS A 92 7.15 -7.91 3.45
CA LYS A 92 8.55 -7.42 3.53
C LYS A 92 8.66 -5.91 3.37
N SER A 93 7.77 -5.29 2.58
CA SER A 93 7.84 -3.86 2.26
C SER A 93 6.98 -3.01 3.19
N LEU A 94 7.62 -2.12 3.95
CA LEU A 94 6.91 -1.15 4.80
C LEU A 94 5.92 -0.28 4.02
N ALA A 95 6.23 0.06 2.76
CA ALA A 95 5.34 0.83 1.91
C ALA A 95 4.07 0.04 1.55
N CYS A 96 4.24 -1.23 1.16
CA CYS A 96 3.11 -2.09 0.80
C CYS A 96 2.23 -2.42 2.01
N PHE A 97 2.87 -2.73 3.15
CA PHE A 97 2.19 -2.97 4.42
C PHE A 97 1.35 -1.76 4.84
N ASN A 98 1.93 -0.55 4.81
CA ASN A 98 1.20 0.67 5.16
C ASN A 98 0.10 1.05 4.17
N ALA A 99 0.23 0.66 2.89
CA ALA A 99 -0.78 0.92 1.86
C ALA A 99 -1.99 -0.03 1.93
N SER A 100 -1.89 -1.14 2.66
CA SER A 100 -2.88 -2.23 2.61
C SER A 100 -4.24 -1.88 3.22
N TRP A 101 -4.27 -1.05 4.25
CA TRP A 101 -5.50 -0.76 5.01
C TRP A 101 -5.72 0.74 5.17
N LEU A 102 -5.58 1.49 4.08
CA LEU A 102 -5.83 2.92 4.08
C LEU A 102 -7.33 3.22 4.05
N LEU A 103 -7.74 4.30 4.72
CA LEU A 103 -9.11 4.80 4.58
C LEU A 103 -9.40 5.15 3.10
N PRO A 104 -10.60 4.78 2.59
CA PRO A 104 -10.96 4.97 1.19
C PRO A 104 -11.19 6.45 0.85
N ASN A 105 -11.49 6.75 -0.42
CA ASN A 105 -11.91 8.09 -0.88
C ASN A 105 -10.95 9.23 -0.49
N TYR A 106 -9.65 8.96 -0.47
CA TYR A 106 -8.61 9.91 -0.06
C TYR A 106 -8.70 10.35 1.42
N GLU A 107 -9.51 9.70 2.24
CA GLU A 107 -9.61 10.01 3.67
C GLU A 107 -8.33 9.64 4.43
N HIS A 108 -7.46 8.80 3.86
CA HIS A 108 -6.14 8.53 4.43
C HIS A 108 -5.13 9.68 4.29
N ILE A 109 -5.40 10.66 3.42
CA ILE A 109 -4.53 11.83 3.21
C ILE A 109 -4.47 12.67 4.49
N CYS A 110 -3.38 13.42 4.67
CA CYS A 110 -3.12 14.24 5.85
C CYS A 110 -3.01 13.39 7.12
N CYS A 111 -2.14 12.38 7.08
CA CYS A 111 -1.77 11.60 8.26
C CYS A 111 -1.20 12.50 9.37
N THR A 112 -1.78 12.43 10.55
CA THR A 112 -1.37 13.22 11.73
C THR A 112 -1.44 12.39 13.01
N SER A 113 -0.93 12.96 14.11
CA SER A 113 -1.06 12.38 15.46
C SER A 113 -2.48 12.05 15.92
N LYS A 114 -3.49 12.65 15.29
CA LYS A 114 -4.92 12.41 15.60
C LYS A 114 -5.64 11.60 14.54
N HIS A 115 -5.03 11.45 13.36
CA HIS A 115 -5.62 10.84 12.18
C HIS A 115 -4.59 9.95 11.50
N PRO A 116 -4.51 8.66 11.83
CA PRO A 116 -3.55 7.75 11.21
C PRO A 116 -3.86 7.52 9.72
N GLY A 117 -5.08 7.78 9.26
CA GLY A 117 -5.49 7.50 7.88
C GLY A 117 -5.62 6.00 7.57
N VAL A 118 -5.76 5.15 8.59
CA VAL A 118 -5.88 3.70 8.49
C VAL A 118 -7.30 3.26 8.81
N ASP A 119 -7.85 2.39 7.99
CA ASP A 119 -9.07 1.65 8.28
C ASP A 119 -8.73 0.46 9.21
N VAL A 120 -8.91 0.69 10.52
CA VAL A 120 -8.63 -0.30 11.55
C VAL A 120 -9.49 -1.55 11.39
N GLY A 121 -10.76 -1.40 10.97
CA GLY A 121 -11.66 -2.53 10.77
C GLY A 121 -11.24 -3.39 9.59
N ALA A 122 -10.80 -2.78 8.49
CA ALA A 122 -10.25 -3.51 7.35
C ALA A 122 -8.94 -4.24 7.70
N ALA A 123 -8.08 -3.63 8.52
CA ALA A 123 -6.87 -4.27 9.02
C ALA A 123 -7.20 -5.49 9.91
N GLU A 124 -8.15 -5.35 10.83
CA GLU A 124 -8.62 -6.45 11.68
C GLU A 124 -9.20 -7.61 10.85
N GLU A 125 -10.07 -7.32 9.87
CA GLU A 125 -10.63 -8.34 8.99
C GLU A 125 -9.52 -9.09 8.21
N ALA A 126 -8.54 -8.36 7.68
CA ALA A 126 -7.42 -8.95 6.96
C ALA A 126 -6.58 -9.87 7.87
N PHE A 127 -6.28 -9.45 9.09
CA PHE A 127 -5.53 -10.28 10.04
C PHE A 127 -6.32 -11.49 10.56
N GLU A 128 -7.65 -11.40 10.66
CA GLU A 128 -8.50 -12.57 10.92
C GLU A 128 -8.55 -13.53 9.73
N CYS A 129 -8.42 -13.04 8.48
CA CYS A 129 -8.22 -13.90 7.32
C CYS A 129 -6.84 -14.58 7.35
N ILE A 130 -5.78 -13.82 7.61
CA ILE A 130 -4.41 -14.33 7.73
C ILE A 130 -4.30 -15.42 8.81
N ARG A 131 -5.00 -15.25 9.93
CA ARG A 131 -5.08 -16.24 11.01
C ARG A 131 -5.68 -17.59 10.58
N LYS A 132 -6.57 -17.57 9.58
CA LYS A 132 -7.26 -18.78 9.08
C LYS A 132 -6.49 -19.52 7.99
N ILE A 133 -5.34 -18.99 7.55
CA ILE A 133 -4.52 -19.65 6.53
C ILE A 133 -4.08 -21.02 7.05
N GLU A 134 -4.43 -22.08 6.32
CA GLU A 134 -4.03 -23.44 6.68
C GLU A 134 -2.72 -23.85 6.01
N HIS A 135 -2.41 -23.29 4.83
CA HIS A 135 -1.24 -23.62 4.03
C HIS A 135 0.09 -23.23 4.71
N ASP A 136 0.96 -24.21 4.97
CA ASP A 136 2.20 -24.03 5.75
C ASP A 136 3.20 -23.07 5.10
N THR A 137 3.42 -23.17 3.79
CA THR A 137 4.33 -22.25 3.08
C THR A 137 3.90 -20.79 3.22
N LEU A 138 2.61 -20.47 3.07
CA LEU A 138 2.12 -19.09 3.22
C LEU A 138 2.31 -18.58 4.65
N LYS A 139 1.98 -19.40 5.66
CA LYS A 139 2.24 -19.07 7.07
C LYS A 139 3.73 -18.79 7.32
N GLN A 140 4.60 -19.63 6.78
CA GLN A 140 6.05 -19.48 6.94
C GLN A 140 6.57 -18.21 6.24
N LEU A 141 6.12 -17.93 5.02
CA LEU A 141 6.50 -16.72 4.27
C LEU A 141 6.11 -15.44 5.02
N ILE A 142 4.86 -15.36 5.51
CA ILE A 142 4.37 -14.23 6.30
C ILE A 142 5.20 -14.07 7.58
N TRP A 143 5.40 -15.19 8.30
CA TRP A 143 6.18 -15.20 9.53
C TRP A 143 7.62 -14.72 9.32
N GLU A 144 8.31 -15.22 8.30
CA GLU A 144 9.69 -14.85 7.99
C GLU A 144 9.80 -13.41 7.52
N ALA A 145 8.89 -12.96 6.65
CA ALA A 145 8.81 -11.58 6.18
C ALA A 145 8.63 -10.60 7.36
N ILE A 146 7.72 -10.90 8.29
CA ILE A 146 7.50 -10.03 9.45
C ILE A 146 8.70 -10.07 10.41
N SER A 147 9.11 -11.27 10.83
CA SER A 147 10.06 -11.44 11.94
C SER A 147 11.51 -11.11 11.57
N THR A 148 11.87 -11.18 10.28
CA THR A 148 13.25 -10.94 9.84
C THR A 148 13.42 -9.69 8.99
N GLU A 149 12.43 -9.33 8.15
CA GLU A 149 12.56 -8.21 7.22
C GLU A 149 11.79 -6.96 7.70
N LEU A 150 10.47 -7.07 7.94
CA LEU A 150 9.64 -5.93 8.31
C LEU A 150 10.12 -5.27 9.61
N LEU A 151 10.30 -6.05 10.68
CA LEU A 151 10.75 -5.54 11.97
C LEU A 151 12.15 -4.91 11.90
N SER A 152 13.05 -5.47 11.10
CA SER A 152 14.42 -4.93 10.95
C SER A 152 14.47 -3.66 10.10
N SER A 153 13.45 -3.41 9.26
CA SER A 153 13.31 -2.17 8.49
C SER A 153 12.85 -0.96 9.30
N LEU A 154 12.38 -1.16 10.53
CA LEU A 154 11.86 -0.10 11.38
C LEU A 154 12.98 0.80 11.92
N VAL A 155 12.85 2.10 11.69
CA VAL A 155 13.85 3.11 12.09
C VAL A 155 13.35 4.00 13.22
N ALA A 156 14.29 4.50 14.03
CA ALA A 156 14.02 5.36 15.19
C ALA A 156 13.36 6.72 14.84
N SER A 157 13.68 7.28 13.67
CA SER A 157 13.21 8.59 13.24
C SER A 157 12.83 8.55 11.76
N PRO A 158 11.67 7.97 11.42
CA PRO A 158 11.24 7.95 10.04
C PRO A 158 10.96 9.36 9.53
N ALA A 159 11.13 9.55 8.21
CA ALA A 159 10.92 10.84 7.57
C ALA A 159 9.45 11.29 7.61
N ASP A 160 8.53 10.34 7.44
CA ASP A 160 7.10 10.61 7.28
C ASP A 160 6.27 9.95 8.37
N VAL A 161 5.21 10.63 8.84
CA VAL A 161 4.28 10.12 9.86
C VAL A 161 3.59 8.83 9.42
N GLU A 162 3.34 8.68 8.12
CA GLU A 162 2.67 7.51 7.54
C GLU A 162 3.42 6.20 7.77
N THR A 163 4.75 6.26 7.89
CA THR A 163 5.57 5.09 8.19
C THR A 163 5.23 4.47 9.55
N LEU A 164 4.67 5.26 10.47
CA LEU A 164 4.32 4.81 11.81
C LEU A 164 3.08 3.91 11.84
N ARG A 165 2.30 3.86 10.75
CA ARG A 165 1.07 3.04 10.64
C ARG A 165 1.35 1.57 10.96
N VAL A 166 2.54 1.06 10.62
CA VAL A 166 2.98 -0.30 10.98
C VAL A 166 2.91 -0.60 12.47
N TYR A 167 3.22 0.37 13.34
CA TYR A 167 3.15 0.18 14.80
C TYR A 167 1.70 0.08 15.29
N LEU A 168 0.74 0.58 14.50
CA LEU A 168 -0.68 0.48 14.79
C LEU A 168 -1.28 -0.84 14.25
N THR A 169 -0.91 -1.26 13.04
CA THR A 169 -1.54 -2.42 12.39
C THR A 169 -0.84 -3.75 12.69
N LEU A 170 0.49 -3.77 12.81
CA LEU A 170 1.24 -5.01 13.04
C LEU A 170 0.83 -5.77 14.32
N PRO A 171 0.49 -5.12 15.45
CA PRO A 171 -0.01 -5.82 16.65
C PRO A 171 -1.28 -6.65 16.43
N MET A 172 -2.01 -6.44 15.34
CA MET A 172 -3.19 -7.25 15.01
C MET A 172 -2.82 -8.64 14.47
N TYR A 173 -1.54 -8.87 14.13
CA TYR A 173 -1.06 -10.18 13.69
C TYR A 173 -1.19 -11.21 14.81
N HIS A 174 -1.91 -12.31 14.52
CA HIS A 174 -2.31 -13.30 15.52
C HIS A 174 -1.15 -13.95 16.30
N GLU A 175 0.06 -13.97 15.76
CA GLU A 175 1.24 -14.53 16.44
C GLU A 175 1.73 -13.70 17.64
N PHE A 176 1.24 -12.46 17.83
CA PHE A 176 1.44 -11.70 19.08
C PHE A 176 0.71 -12.31 20.28
N ILE A 177 -0.31 -13.15 20.06
CA ILE A 177 -0.99 -13.84 21.17
C ILE A 177 -0.09 -14.93 21.78
N ASN A 178 0.85 -15.47 20.98
CA ASN A 178 1.70 -16.58 21.39
C ASN A 178 2.98 -16.09 22.08
N ALA A 179 2.98 -16.10 23.41
CA ALA A 179 4.12 -15.66 24.23
C ALA A 179 5.44 -16.40 23.92
N LYS A 180 5.42 -17.59 23.30
CA LYS A 180 6.65 -18.29 22.88
C LYS A 180 7.42 -17.52 21.80
N ASN A 181 6.75 -16.63 21.09
CA ASN A 181 7.33 -15.80 20.04
C ASN A 181 8.10 -14.59 20.57
N TYR A 182 8.28 -14.44 21.89
CA TYR A 182 8.91 -13.26 22.48
C TYR A 182 10.27 -12.91 21.82
N ALA A 183 11.11 -13.90 21.54
CA ALA A 183 12.45 -13.65 21.01
C ALA A 183 12.45 -13.11 19.57
N LYS A 184 11.48 -13.52 18.74
CA LYS A 184 11.43 -13.22 17.30
C LYS A 184 10.40 -12.16 16.92
N LEU A 185 9.43 -11.88 17.78
CA LEU A 185 8.32 -10.96 17.50
C LEU A 185 8.22 -9.85 18.56
N HIS A 186 7.89 -10.20 19.80
CA HIS A 186 7.61 -9.20 20.85
C HIS A 186 8.82 -8.35 21.21
N SER A 187 9.98 -8.97 21.45
CA SER A 187 11.19 -8.24 21.83
C SER A 187 11.68 -7.32 20.71
N PRO A 188 11.83 -7.78 19.44
CA PRO A 188 12.19 -6.88 18.35
C PRO A 188 11.17 -5.75 18.13
N PHE A 189 9.86 -6.03 18.20
CA PHE A 189 8.84 -5.00 18.10
C PHE A 189 8.93 -3.97 19.23
N SER A 190 9.06 -4.42 20.48
CA SER A 190 9.22 -3.55 21.64
C SER A 190 10.50 -2.70 21.55
N GLN A 191 11.60 -3.28 21.06
CA GLN A 191 12.84 -2.55 20.81
C GLN A 191 12.66 -1.48 19.72
N ALA A 192 11.96 -1.80 18.63
CA ALA A 192 11.65 -0.83 17.59
C ALA A 192 10.84 0.34 18.16
N VAL A 193 9.80 0.06 18.95
CA VAL A 193 8.99 1.09 19.64
C VAL A 193 9.85 1.93 20.59
N GLN A 194 10.69 1.31 21.41
CA GLN A 194 11.56 2.01 22.36
C GLN A 194 12.64 2.85 21.67
N SER A 195 13.04 2.46 20.46
CA SER A 195 14.02 3.20 19.66
C SER A 195 13.44 4.48 19.06
N LEU A 196 12.11 4.61 18.97
CA LEU A 196 11.45 5.77 18.40
C LEU A 196 11.85 7.07 19.13
N GLN A 197 12.16 8.10 18.37
CA GLN A 197 12.36 9.43 18.93
C GLN A 197 11.07 9.96 19.58
N LYS A 198 11.24 10.96 20.46
CA LYS A 198 10.16 11.52 21.30
C LYS A 198 8.88 11.87 20.54
N ILE A 199 8.99 12.43 19.33
CA ILE A 199 7.83 12.84 18.53
C ILE A 199 7.10 11.61 17.93
N PRO A 200 7.76 10.75 17.13
CA PRO A 200 7.18 9.49 16.67
C PRO A 200 6.56 8.63 17.79
N LEU A 201 7.27 8.46 18.90
CA LEU A 201 6.78 7.68 20.04
C LEU A 201 5.48 8.28 20.62
N LYS A 202 5.42 9.61 20.74
CA LYS A 202 4.20 10.30 21.20
C LYS A 202 3.02 10.08 20.25
N ILE A 203 3.27 10.08 18.93
CA ILE A 203 2.25 9.81 17.92
C ILE A 203 1.70 8.39 18.04
N VAL A 204 2.60 7.40 18.06
CA VAL A 204 2.22 5.98 18.20
C VAL A 204 1.44 5.75 19.50
N THR A 205 1.93 6.28 20.62
CA THR A 205 1.25 6.19 21.92
C THR A 205 -0.15 6.81 21.88
N GLN A 206 -0.30 7.95 21.19
CA GLN A 206 -1.60 8.61 21.04
C GLN A 206 -2.56 7.77 20.19
N TRP A 207 -2.10 7.17 19.09
CA TRP A 207 -2.92 6.27 18.28
C TRP A 207 -3.35 5.03 19.06
N TRP A 208 -2.44 4.42 19.83
CA TRP A 208 -2.77 3.32 20.73
C TRP A 208 -3.79 3.70 21.80
N SER A 209 -3.69 4.90 22.39
CA SER A 209 -4.64 5.34 23.42
C SER A 209 -6.10 5.48 22.93
N ASN A 210 -6.31 5.49 21.62
CA ASN A 210 -7.64 5.52 21.00
C ASN A 210 -8.14 4.12 20.56
N GLN A 211 -7.38 3.06 20.83
CA GLN A 211 -7.77 1.70 20.48
C GLN A 211 -8.63 1.04 21.58
N THR A 212 -9.29 -0.05 21.20
CA THR A 212 -10.15 -0.83 22.09
C THR A 212 -9.35 -1.63 23.12
N LYS A 213 -10.03 -2.18 24.13
CA LYS A 213 -9.39 -3.06 25.12
C LYS A 213 -8.86 -4.33 24.46
N GLU A 214 -9.64 -4.87 23.54
CA GLU A 214 -9.35 -6.08 22.77
C GLU A 214 -8.07 -5.93 21.95
N TYR A 215 -7.79 -4.74 21.42
CA TYR A 215 -6.53 -4.43 20.75
C TYR A 215 -5.34 -4.61 21.71
N PHE A 216 -5.44 -4.07 22.93
CA PHE A 216 -4.35 -4.15 23.92
C PHE A 216 -4.17 -5.54 24.52
N GLU A 217 -5.21 -6.37 24.56
CA GLU A 217 -5.07 -7.77 25.00
C GLU A 217 -4.27 -8.63 24.02
N ARG A 218 -4.10 -8.17 22.77
CA ARG A 218 -3.28 -8.82 21.74
C ARG A 218 -1.82 -8.37 21.75
N LEU A 219 -1.52 -7.17 22.26
CA LEU A 219 -0.19 -6.53 22.24
C LEU A 219 0.65 -6.89 23.47
#